data_AF-A0A356T204-F1
#
_entry.id   AF-A0A356T204-F1
#
_cell.length_a   1.000
_cell.length_b   1.000
_cell.length_c   1.000
_cell.angle_alpha   90.00
_cell.angle_beta   90.00
_cell.angle_gamma   90.00
#
_symmetry.space_group_name_H-M   'P 1'
#
loop_
_entity.id
_entity.type
_entity.pdbx_description
1 polymer ?
#
loop_
_entity_poly.entity_id
_entity_poly.type
_entity_poly.pdbx_seq_one_letter_code
_entity_poly.pdbx_strand_id
1 'polypeptide(L)'
;FRPLGDGTLTDVDDEPLELAEDVEIALAHRTLVGETLAVRWRAHLADYEITPLFPQFGDAPFELAEAARDALVLDELEGHMLHAFTLRGALTKRGYTRGSAEDGGIFHTYHRHFPTLRLAATVEFSGSSLPEENRPVALLGITFSRSRADDGTETPVPLGDVPPILLAEVHEHVRGAAEQGSGKHPDWQDRVSW
;
A
#
# COMPACT_ATOMS: atom_id res chain seq x y z
N PHE A 1 11.69 -19.85 4.67
CA PHE A 1 11.52 -21.30 4.55
C PHE A 1 10.11 -21.59 4.04
N ARG A 2 9.91 -22.78 3.46
CA ARG A 2 8.59 -23.32 3.10
C ARG A 2 8.36 -24.62 3.86
N PRO A 3 7.23 -24.79 4.56
CA PRO A 3 6.85 -26.08 5.12
C PRO A 3 6.36 -27.03 4.02
N LEU A 4 6.76 -28.29 4.09
CA LEU A 4 6.33 -29.37 3.21
C LEU A 4 5.14 -30.15 3.82
N GLY A 5 4.54 -31.03 3.03
CA GLY A 5 3.37 -31.81 3.45
C GLY A 5 3.62 -32.79 4.61
N ASP A 6 4.88 -33.15 4.85
CA ASP A 6 5.32 -33.99 5.97
C ASP A 6 5.74 -33.18 7.21
N GLY A 7 5.63 -31.85 7.17
CA GLY A 7 5.99 -30.96 8.27
C GLY A 7 7.48 -30.58 8.32
N THR A 8 8.31 -31.12 7.42
CA THR A 8 9.71 -30.67 7.28
C THR A 8 9.78 -29.28 6.63
N LEU A 9 10.88 -28.57 6.83
CA LEU A 9 11.09 -27.24 6.28
C LEU A 9 12.20 -27.28 5.24
N THR A 10 12.04 -26.47 4.20
CA THR A 10 13.08 -26.23 3.22
C THR A 10 13.35 -24.74 3.04
N ASP A 11 14.58 -24.42 2.67
CA ASP A 11 14.95 -23.07 2.24
C ASP A 11 14.59 -22.84 0.75
N VAL A 12 15.22 -21.83 0.14
CA VAL A 12 14.93 -21.45 -1.24
C VAL A 12 15.64 -22.34 -2.27
N ASP A 13 16.65 -23.09 -1.85
CA ASP A 13 17.49 -23.98 -2.67
C ASP A 13 17.04 -25.45 -2.57
N ASP A 14 15.86 -25.70 -1.99
CA ASP A 14 15.34 -27.02 -1.64
C ASP A 14 16.22 -27.78 -0.62
N GLU A 15 17.08 -27.07 0.14
CA GLU A 15 17.88 -27.69 1.18
C GLU A 15 17.05 -27.84 2.48
N PRO A 16 17.23 -28.94 3.24
CA PRO A 16 16.59 -29.11 4.53
C PRO A 16 16.98 -28.00 5.50
N LEU A 17 15.99 -27.40 6.16
CA LEU A 17 16.22 -26.35 7.15
C LEU A 17 15.73 -26.78 8.53
N GLU A 18 16.61 -26.69 9.53
CA GLU A 18 16.24 -26.79 10.94
C GLU A 18 16.19 -25.40 11.57
N LEU A 19 15.12 -25.12 12.32
CA LEU A 19 15.00 -23.88 13.08
C LEU A 19 15.65 -24.07 14.45
N ALA A 20 16.42 -23.08 14.89
CA ALA A 20 16.87 -23.05 16.28
C ALA A 20 15.66 -22.83 17.23
N GLU A 21 15.80 -23.26 18.49
CA GLU A 21 14.70 -23.17 19.48
C GLU A 21 14.26 -21.72 19.75
N ASP A 22 15.18 -20.76 19.61
CA ASP A 22 14.98 -19.34 19.95
C ASP A 22 14.87 -18.44 18.70
N VAL A 23 14.09 -18.84 17.70
CA VAL A 23 13.85 -18.02 16.49
C VAL A 23 12.45 -17.40 16.48
N GLU A 24 12.37 -16.18 15.94
CA GLU A 24 11.10 -15.57 15.58
C GLU A 24 10.73 -15.93 14.14
N ILE A 25 9.46 -16.30 13.93
CA ILE A 25 8.92 -16.63 12.62
C ILE A 25 7.96 -15.52 12.20
N ALA A 26 8.20 -14.95 11.03
CA ALA A 26 7.32 -14.00 10.39
C ALA A 26 6.87 -14.53 9.02
N LEU A 27 5.73 -14.02 8.55
CA LEU A 27 5.34 -14.25 7.16
C LEU A 27 6.36 -13.57 6.25
N ALA A 28 6.91 -14.33 5.30
CA ALA A 28 7.87 -13.78 4.36
C ALA A 28 7.22 -12.66 3.55
N HIS A 29 7.94 -11.55 3.40
CA HIS A 29 7.57 -10.44 2.56
C HIS A 29 8.83 -9.85 1.94
N ARG A 30 8.72 -9.36 0.70
CA ARG A 30 9.89 -8.80 -0.01
C ARG A 30 10.65 -7.73 0.77
N THR A 31 9.96 -6.88 1.54
CA THR A 31 10.59 -5.83 2.34
C THR A 31 11.37 -6.36 3.54
N LEU A 32 11.14 -7.62 3.94
CA LEU A 32 11.93 -8.27 5.00
C LEU A 32 13.12 -9.05 4.44
N VAL A 33 12.93 -9.72 3.30
CA VAL A 33 13.94 -10.64 2.75
C VAL A 33 14.83 -10.04 1.67
N GLY A 34 14.49 -8.85 1.16
CA GLY A 34 15.17 -8.18 0.06
C GLY A 34 14.82 -8.77 -1.31
N GLU A 35 15.13 -8.01 -2.37
CA GLU A 35 14.70 -8.36 -3.72
C GLU A 35 15.31 -9.67 -4.24
N THR A 36 16.60 -9.90 -3.98
CA THR A 36 17.29 -11.11 -4.45
C THR A 36 16.60 -12.38 -3.93
N LEU A 37 16.25 -12.41 -2.65
CA LEU A 37 15.60 -13.59 -2.07
C LEU A 37 14.12 -13.66 -2.47
N ALA A 38 13.43 -12.53 -2.61
CA ALA A 38 12.06 -12.48 -3.10
C ALA A 38 11.91 -13.05 -4.52
N VAL A 39 12.81 -12.68 -5.45
CA VAL A 39 12.86 -13.24 -6.82
C VAL A 39 13.02 -14.76 -6.79
N ARG A 40 13.94 -15.26 -5.96
CA ARG A 40 14.21 -16.69 -5.86
C ARG A 40 13.03 -17.45 -5.27
N TRP A 41 12.37 -16.92 -4.25
CA TRP A 41 11.14 -17.51 -3.73
C TRP A 41 9.99 -17.48 -4.74
N ARG A 42 9.83 -16.41 -5.53
CA ARG A 42 8.84 -16.40 -6.63
C ARG A 42 9.10 -17.53 -7.63
N ALA A 43 10.34 -17.68 -8.08
CA ALA A 43 10.72 -18.73 -9.02
C ALA A 43 10.46 -20.11 -8.42
N HIS A 44 10.94 -20.34 -7.19
CA HIS A 44 10.73 -21.59 -6.46
C HIS A 44 9.23 -21.92 -6.31
N LEU A 45 8.38 -20.97 -5.92
CA LEU A 45 6.94 -21.23 -5.80
C LEU A 45 6.29 -21.55 -7.16
N ALA A 46 6.73 -20.89 -8.24
CA ALA A 46 6.25 -21.15 -9.59
C ALA A 46 6.68 -22.54 -10.10
N ASP A 47 7.91 -22.97 -9.82
CA ASP A 47 8.43 -24.30 -10.20
C ASP A 47 7.62 -25.44 -9.58
N TYR A 48 7.05 -25.19 -8.40
CA TYR A 48 6.16 -26.12 -7.69
C TYR A 48 4.68 -25.88 -7.96
N GLU A 49 4.33 -25.02 -8.93
CA GLU A 49 2.96 -24.64 -9.29
C GLU A 49 2.13 -24.12 -8.09
N ILE A 50 2.81 -23.58 -7.07
CA ILE A 50 2.17 -23.02 -5.89
C ILE A 50 1.71 -21.62 -6.21
N THR A 51 0.39 -21.43 -6.27
CA THR A 51 -0.21 -20.09 -6.34
C THR A 51 -0.32 -19.53 -4.92
N PRO A 52 0.42 -18.45 -4.58
CA PRO A 52 0.33 -17.85 -3.26
C PRO A 52 -1.07 -17.28 -3.03
N LEU A 53 -1.62 -17.45 -1.82
CA LEU A 53 -2.88 -16.81 -1.44
C LEU A 53 -2.78 -15.29 -1.38
N PHE A 54 -1.57 -14.78 -1.14
CA PHE A 54 -1.26 -13.36 -1.02
C PHE A 54 0.00 -13.05 -1.83
N PRO A 55 0.10 -11.87 -2.47
CA PRO A 55 1.25 -11.46 -3.26
C PRO A 55 2.45 -11.03 -2.38
N GLN A 56 2.97 -11.95 -1.55
CA GLN A 56 4.05 -11.71 -0.57
C GLN A 56 5.35 -11.18 -1.18
N PHE A 57 5.58 -11.50 -2.45
CA PHE A 57 6.77 -11.13 -3.21
C PHE A 57 6.35 -10.39 -4.49
N GLY A 58 5.55 -9.33 -4.41
CA GLY A 58 5.09 -8.59 -5.61
C GLY A 58 6.20 -8.09 -6.55
N ASP A 59 5.84 -7.40 -7.64
CA ASP A 59 6.79 -7.13 -8.74
C ASP A 59 7.79 -5.99 -8.46
N ALA A 60 7.36 -4.82 -7.96
CA ALA A 60 8.23 -3.65 -7.78
C ALA A 60 8.53 -3.29 -6.30
N PRO A 61 9.81 -3.27 -5.85
CA PRO A 61 10.11 -3.05 -4.45
C PRO A 61 9.82 -1.59 -4.08
N PHE A 62 9.30 -1.38 -2.87
CA PHE A 62 9.20 -0.06 -2.26
C PHE A 62 10.11 -0.01 -1.04
N GLU A 63 11.03 0.94 -1.04
CA GLU A 63 11.91 1.24 0.08
C GLU A 63 11.78 2.72 0.40
N LEU A 64 11.47 3.03 1.67
CA LEU A 64 11.43 4.40 2.14
C LEU A 64 12.86 4.95 2.20
N ALA A 65 13.12 6.04 1.50
CA ALA A 65 14.40 6.74 1.58
C ALA A 65 14.66 7.23 3.01
N GLU A 66 15.90 7.14 3.49
CA GLU A 66 16.27 7.55 4.85
C GLU A 66 15.90 9.01 5.15
N ALA A 67 16.06 9.89 4.17
CA ALA A 67 15.69 11.30 4.29
C ALA A 67 14.17 11.56 4.43
N ALA A 68 13.34 10.57 4.09
CA ALA A 68 11.88 10.65 4.15
C ALA A 68 11.29 10.02 5.43
N ARG A 69 12.13 9.50 6.35
CA ARG A 69 11.66 8.85 7.58
C ARG A 69 10.79 9.77 8.45
N ASP A 70 11.19 11.04 8.58
CA ASP A 70 10.47 12.03 9.39
C ASP A 70 9.35 12.74 8.62
N ALA A 71 9.18 12.44 7.33
CA ALA A 71 8.08 13.00 6.54
C ALA A 71 6.73 12.42 7.00
N LEU A 72 5.66 13.20 6.83
CA LEU A 72 4.29 12.77 7.16
C LEU A 72 3.48 12.36 5.92
N VAL A 73 3.97 12.71 4.73
CA VAL A 73 3.27 12.52 3.46
C VAL A 73 4.20 11.79 2.50
N LEU A 74 3.67 10.77 1.83
CA LEU A 74 4.29 10.17 0.66
C LEU A 74 3.63 10.76 -0.60
N ASP A 75 4.33 11.68 -1.26
CA ASP A 75 3.84 12.54 -2.35
C ASP A 75 4.49 12.24 -3.72
N GLU A 76 5.25 11.13 -3.83
CA GLU A 76 5.89 10.72 -5.09
C GLU A 76 4.90 10.65 -6.27
N LEU A 77 3.67 10.22 -5.98
CA LEU A 77 2.57 10.08 -6.93
C LEU A 77 1.75 11.38 -7.13
N GLU A 78 2.15 12.50 -6.52
CA GLU A 78 1.48 13.79 -6.71
C GLU A 78 1.40 14.13 -8.20
N GLY A 79 0.23 14.54 -8.67
CA GLY A 79 -0.01 14.90 -10.06
C GLY A 79 -0.14 13.71 -11.01
N HIS A 80 -0.12 12.47 -10.51
CA HIS A 80 -0.59 11.33 -11.29
C HIS A 80 -2.08 11.46 -11.57
N MET A 81 -2.42 11.57 -12.85
CA MET A 81 -3.79 11.75 -13.29
C MET A 81 -4.46 10.43 -13.66
N LEU A 82 -5.71 10.30 -13.24
CA LEU A 82 -6.62 9.21 -13.59
C LEU A 82 -8.06 9.71 -13.55
N HIS A 83 -9.03 8.82 -13.74
CA HIS A 83 -10.43 9.17 -13.63
C HIS A 83 -11.02 8.79 -12.27
N ALA A 84 -11.98 9.57 -11.76
CA ALA A 84 -12.59 9.37 -10.45
C ALA A 84 -13.15 7.95 -10.26
N PHE A 85 -13.82 7.37 -11.27
CA PHE A 85 -14.35 6.01 -11.15
C PHE A 85 -13.25 4.94 -11.18
N THR A 86 -12.15 5.19 -11.90
CA THR A 86 -10.96 4.32 -11.89
C THR A 86 -10.32 4.32 -10.50
N LEU A 87 -10.11 5.50 -9.91
CA LEU A 87 -9.58 5.64 -8.55
C LEU A 87 -10.48 4.93 -7.53
N ARG A 88 -11.80 5.21 -7.58
CA ARG A 88 -12.80 4.57 -6.71
C ARG A 88 -12.72 3.05 -6.83
N GLY A 89 -12.80 2.51 -8.04
CA GLY A 89 -12.76 1.06 -8.28
C GLY A 89 -11.47 0.41 -7.76
N ALA A 90 -10.32 1.02 -8.04
CA ALA A 90 -9.01 0.51 -7.63
C ALA A 90 -8.83 0.49 -6.11
N LEU A 91 -9.25 1.55 -5.41
CA LEU A 91 -9.11 1.69 -3.96
C LEU A 91 -10.18 0.88 -3.21
N THR A 92 -11.44 0.91 -3.63
CA THR A 92 -12.51 0.12 -2.98
C THR A 92 -12.27 -1.39 -3.08
N LYS A 93 -11.75 -1.89 -4.20
CA LYS A 93 -11.32 -3.30 -4.33
C LYS A 93 -10.26 -3.70 -3.28
N ARG A 94 -9.53 -2.72 -2.76
CA ARG A 94 -8.49 -2.88 -1.73
C ARG A 94 -8.98 -2.49 -0.34
N GLY A 95 -10.29 -2.35 -0.14
CA GLY A 95 -10.90 -2.11 1.16
C GLY A 95 -10.80 -0.67 1.67
N TYR A 96 -10.47 0.28 0.79
CA TYR A 96 -10.58 1.70 1.15
C TYR A 96 -12.03 2.16 1.06
N THR A 97 -12.42 3.04 1.98
CA THR A 97 -13.72 3.68 2.02
C THR A 97 -13.60 5.17 1.73
N ARG A 98 -14.61 5.74 1.08
CA ARG A 98 -14.67 7.17 0.79
C ARG A 98 -14.71 7.99 2.08
N GLY A 99 -13.98 9.10 2.12
CA GLY A 99 -14.11 10.11 3.18
C GLY A 99 -15.44 10.84 3.13
N SER A 100 -15.71 11.63 4.17
CA SER A 100 -16.87 12.51 4.21
C SER A 100 -16.77 13.57 3.11
N ALA A 101 -17.93 13.95 2.56
CA ALA A 101 -17.98 15.14 1.72
C ALA A 101 -18.00 16.38 2.62
N GLU A 102 -17.28 17.41 2.20
CA GLU A 102 -17.23 18.71 2.84
C GLU A 102 -18.39 19.60 2.41
N ASP A 103 -18.36 20.85 2.84
CA ASP A 103 -19.28 21.89 2.39
C ASP A 103 -19.17 22.04 0.85
N GLY A 104 -20.30 21.88 0.14
CA GLY A 104 -20.34 21.83 -1.32
C GLY A 104 -20.41 20.43 -1.92
N GLY A 105 -20.40 19.38 -1.08
CA GLY A 105 -20.63 18.00 -1.52
C GLY A 105 -19.44 17.37 -2.24
N ILE A 106 -18.23 17.90 -2.04
CA ILE A 106 -16.98 17.38 -2.60
C ILE A 106 -16.23 16.61 -1.51
N PHE A 107 -15.67 15.45 -1.84
CA PHE A 107 -14.78 14.70 -0.94
C PHE A 107 -13.39 14.56 -1.57
N HIS A 108 -12.35 14.53 -0.75
CA HIS A 108 -10.94 14.56 -1.18
C HIS A 108 -10.13 13.35 -0.74
N THR A 109 -10.74 12.41 -0.02
CA THR A 109 -10.00 11.33 0.63
C THR A 109 -10.64 9.95 0.45
N TYR A 110 -9.78 8.94 0.47
CA TYR A 110 -10.13 7.55 0.73
C TYR A 110 -9.31 7.05 1.91
N HIS A 111 -9.94 6.33 2.83
CA HIS A 111 -9.32 5.83 4.05
C HIS A 111 -9.33 4.31 4.09
N ARG A 112 -8.27 3.71 4.63
CA ARG A 112 -8.26 2.30 5.01
C ARG A 112 -7.76 2.18 6.44
N HIS A 113 -8.58 1.60 7.30
CA HIS A 113 -8.25 1.37 8.71
C HIS A 113 -7.58 0.01 8.92
N PHE A 114 -6.62 -0.03 9.82
CA PHE A 114 -5.90 -1.21 10.29
C PHE A 114 -6.09 -1.34 11.81
N PRO A 115 -7.26 -1.83 12.27
CA PRO A 115 -7.66 -1.74 13.68
C PRO A 115 -6.66 -2.38 14.66
N THR A 116 -6.09 -3.54 14.31
CA THR A 116 -5.09 -4.24 15.14
C THR A 116 -3.84 -3.41 15.37
N LEU A 117 -3.46 -2.57 14.40
CA LEU A 117 -2.31 -1.66 14.50
C LEU A 117 -2.69 -0.28 15.04
N ARG A 118 -3.99 0.00 15.18
CA ARG A 118 -4.56 1.33 15.45
C ARG A 118 -4.08 2.40 14.47
N LEU A 119 -3.82 2.00 13.22
CA LEU A 119 -3.38 2.87 12.14
C LEU A 119 -4.48 3.04 11.10
N ALA A 120 -4.46 4.16 10.37
CA ALA A 120 -5.21 4.36 9.15
C ALA A 120 -4.28 4.91 8.07
N ALA A 121 -4.51 4.52 6.83
CA ALA A 121 -3.92 5.15 5.66
C ALA A 121 -4.97 6.02 4.97
N THR A 122 -4.59 7.24 4.61
CA THR A 122 -5.44 8.19 3.88
C THR A 122 -4.78 8.48 2.54
N VAL A 123 -5.52 8.28 1.46
CA VAL A 123 -5.14 8.67 0.10
C VAL A 123 -5.87 9.96 -0.24
N GLU A 124 -5.13 11.01 -0.47
CA GLU A 124 -5.65 12.32 -0.85
C GLU A 124 -5.59 12.52 -2.37
N PHE A 125 -6.61 13.15 -2.93
CA PHE A 125 -6.72 13.43 -4.35
C PHE A 125 -7.44 14.77 -4.58
N SER A 126 -7.42 15.27 -5.81
CA SER A 126 -8.02 16.57 -6.20
C SER A 126 -9.54 16.69 -5.98
N GLY A 127 -10.21 15.61 -5.58
CA GLY A 127 -11.60 15.61 -5.13
C GLY A 127 -12.61 15.11 -6.16
N SER A 128 -13.81 14.77 -5.69
CA SER A 128 -14.98 14.44 -6.51
C SER A 128 -16.27 14.89 -5.83
N SER A 129 -17.23 15.39 -6.61
CA SER A 129 -18.54 15.86 -6.13
C SER A 129 -19.53 14.71 -5.89
N LEU A 130 -20.62 15.01 -5.17
CA LEU A 130 -21.78 14.13 -5.02
C LEU A 130 -23.00 14.75 -5.73
N PRO A 131 -23.74 13.99 -6.58
CA PRO A 131 -23.45 12.62 -6.99
C PRO A 131 -22.12 12.51 -7.76
N GLU A 132 -21.46 11.35 -7.67
CA GLU A 132 -20.16 11.17 -8.32
C GLU A 132 -20.28 11.17 -9.84
N GLU A 133 -19.40 11.93 -10.49
CA GLU A 133 -19.22 11.96 -11.93
C GLU A 133 -17.84 11.44 -12.32
N ASN A 134 -17.73 10.82 -13.49
CA ASN A 134 -16.44 10.32 -13.96
C ASN A 134 -15.60 11.45 -14.54
N ARG A 135 -14.86 12.16 -13.69
CA ARG A 135 -14.01 13.30 -14.06
C ARG A 135 -12.52 12.98 -13.91
N PRO A 136 -11.62 13.70 -14.62
CA PRO A 136 -10.18 13.65 -14.34
C PRO A 136 -9.91 14.11 -12.91
N VAL A 137 -9.01 13.39 -12.24
CA VAL A 137 -8.52 13.70 -10.89
C VAL A 137 -7.02 13.45 -10.81
N ALA A 138 -6.36 14.11 -9.88
CA ALA A 138 -4.95 13.92 -9.58
C ALA A 138 -4.77 13.37 -8.16
N LEU A 139 -3.84 12.42 -7.99
CA LEU A 139 -3.37 12.03 -6.66
C LEU A 139 -2.55 13.16 -6.04
N LEU A 140 -2.66 13.35 -4.72
CA LEU A 140 -1.93 14.39 -3.99
C LEU A 140 -0.93 13.78 -3.00
N GLY A 141 -1.32 12.75 -2.27
CA GLY A 141 -0.41 12.09 -1.35
C GLY A 141 -1.05 10.99 -0.52
N ILE A 142 -0.21 10.29 0.22
CA ILE A 142 -0.61 9.27 1.19
C ILE A 142 -0.13 9.70 2.56
N THR A 143 -1.03 9.69 3.54
CA THR A 143 -0.70 9.96 4.95
C THR A 143 -1.11 8.80 5.82
N PHE A 144 -0.48 8.70 6.99
CA PHE A 144 -0.83 7.73 8.00
C PHE A 144 -1.19 8.43 9.29
N SER A 145 -2.23 7.92 9.95
CA SER A 145 -2.64 8.41 11.25
C SER A 145 -2.79 7.26 12.25
N ARG A 146 -2.61 7.58 13.53
CA ARG A 146 -2.86 6.66 14.64
C ARG A 146 -4.09 7.13 15.40
N SER A 147 -5.06 6.22 15.55
CA SER A 147 -6.25 6.47 16.36
C SER A 147 -5.91 6.36 17.85
N ARG A 148 -6.23 7.41 18.62
CA ARG A 148 -6.18 7.36 20.08
C ARG A 148 -7.46 6.72 20.61
N ALA A 149 -7.29 5.73 21.48
CA ALA A 149 -8.39 4.88 21.96
C ALA A 149 -9.52 5.62 22.71
N ASP A 150 -9.25 6.83 23.23
CA ASP A 150 -10.11 7.46 24.24
C ASP A 150 -11.05 8.56 23.70
N ASP A 151 -10.75 9.18 22.55
CA ASP A 151 -11.52 10.33 22.06
C ASP A 151 -11.74 10.36 20.53
N GLY A 152 -11.23 9.35 19.80
CA GLY A 152 -11.34 9.29 18.35
C GLY A 152 -10.41 10.26 17.61
N THR A 153 -9.51 10.96 18.32
CA THR A 153 -8.51 11.82 17.69
C THR A 153 -7.52 10.98 16.91
N GLU A 154 -7.30 11.36 15.65
CA GLU A 154 -6.26 10.80 14.81
C GLU A 154 -5.02 11.70 14.85
N THR A 155 -3.86 11.08 15.07
CA THR A 155 -2.56 11.78 15.11
C THR A 155 -1.71 11.36 13.92
N PRO A 156 -1.12 12.29 13.15
CA PRO A 156 -0.22 11.93 12.06
C PRO A 156 0.96 11.07 12.54
N VAL A 157 1.36 10.12 11.71
CA VAL A 157 2.48 9.19 11.98
C VAL A 157 3.57 9.44 10.93
N PRO A 158 4.84 9.67 11.34
CA PRO A 158 5.96 9.71 10.41
C PRO A 158 6.08 8.44 9.58
N LEU A 159 6.46 8.55 8.30
CA LEU A 159 6.56 7.40 7.41
C LEU A 159 7.51 6.33 7.94
N GLY A 160 8.60 6.73 8.62
CA GLY A 160 9.57 5.83 9.24
C GLY A 160 9.04 5.05 10.44
N ASP A 161 7.90 5.46 11.02
CA ASP A 161 7.23 4.81 12.17
C ASP A 161 6.08 3.89 11.73
N VAL A 162 5.75 3.88 10.44
CA VAL A 162 4.78 2.95 9.85
C VAL A 162 5.47 1.59 9.63
N PRO A 163 4.83 0.45 9.99
CA PRO A 163 5.40 -0.86 9.69
C PRO A 163 5.77 -0.98 8.20
N PRO A 164 7.00 -1.43 7.85
CA PRO A 164 7.52 -1.32 6.48
C PRO A 164 6.71 -2.11 5.46
N ILE A 165 6.17 -3.28 5.83
CA ILE A 165 5.26 -4.06 4.99
C ILE A 165 3.98 -3.25 4.72
N LEU A 166 3.38 -2.65 5.75
CA LEU A 166 2.16 -1.88 5.61
C LEU A 166 2.36 -0.67 4.69
N LEU A 167 3.47 0.05 4.89
CA LEU A 167 3.83 1.20 4.07
C LEU A 167 4.00 0.79 2.60
N ALA A 168 4.74 -0.28 2.33
CA ALA A 168 4.94 -0.80 0.98
C ALA A 168 3.64 -1.24 0.30
N GLU A 169 2.77 -1.96 1.02
CA GLU A 169 1.49 -2.43 0.47
C GLU A 169 0.52 -1.26 0.20
N VAL A 170 0.46 -0.28 1.10
CA VAL A 170 -0.34 0.94 0.88
C VAL A 170 0.19 1.73 -0.31
N HIS A 171 1.51 1.90 -0.43
CA HIS A 171 2.12 2.52 -1.60
C HIS A 171 1.74 1.76 -2.88
N GLU A 172 1.87 0.44 -2.88
CA GLU A 172 1.53 -0.42 -4.03
C GLU A 172 0.06 -0.32 -4.44
N HIS A 173 -0.85 -0.23 -3.47
CA HIS A 173 -2.27 -0.02 -3.72
C HIS A 173 -2.54 1.24 -4.55
N VAL A 174 -1.86 2.34 -4.21
CA VAL A 174 -2.05 3.65 -4.85
C VAL A 174 -1.27 3.74 -6.15
N ARG A 175 -0.04 3.20 -6.19
CA ARG A 175 0.77 3.06 -7.42
C ARG A 175 0.01 2.28 -8.49
N GLY A 176 -0.55 1.12 -8.15
CA GLY A 176 -1.36 0.34 -9.08
C GLY A 176 -2.69 1.01 -9.50
N ALA A 177 -3.19 1.99 -8.74
CA ALA A 177 -4.28 2.86 -9.19
C ALA A 177 -3.76 3.91 -10.20
N ALA A 178 -2.62 4.54 -9.90
CA ALA A 178 -1.97 5.53 -10.77
C ALA A 178 -1.58 4.96 -12.14
N GLU A 179 -1.12 3.70 -12.20
CA GLU A 179 -0.76 3.01 -13.45
C GLU A 179 -1.95 2.79 -14.41
N GLN A 180 -3.19 2.85 -13.91
CA GLN A 180 -4.40 2.79 -14.75
C GLN A 180 -4.78 4.16 -15.33
N GLY A 181 -4.03 5.21 -14.99
CA GLY A 181 -4.24 6.58 -15.40
C GLY A 181 -3.40 7.01 -16.62
N SER A 182 -3.31 8.32 -16.83
CA SER A 182 -2.55 8.93 -17.92
C SER A 182 -1.12 9.35 -17.50
N GLY A 183 -0.67 8.95 -16.31
CA GLY A 183 0.66 9.28 -15.79
C GLY A 183 0.74 10.66 -15.15
N LYS A 184 1.96 11.14 -14.92
CA LYS A 184 2.24 12.35 -14.12
C LYS A 184 2.22 13.56 -15.03
N HIS A 185 1.41 14.56 -14.69
CA HIS A 185 1.31 15.80 -15.45
C HIS A 185 1.79 16.97 -14.58
N PRO A 186 2.85 17.73 -14.98
CA PRO A 186 3.31 18.89 -14.21
C PRO A 186 2.27 20.01 -14.08
N ASP A 187 1.33 20.07 -15.03
CA ASP A 187 0.23 21.02 -15.13
C ASP A 187 -1.11 20.41 -14.67
N TRP A 188 -1.08 19.41 -13.79
CA TRP A 188 -2.29 18.71 -13.35
C TRP A 188 -3.32 19.63 -12.71
N GLN A 189 -2.89 20.71 -12.04
CA GLN A 189 -3.78 21.68 -11.40
C GLN A 189 -4.72 22.38 -12.39
N ASP A 190 -4.27 22.58 -13.64
CA ASP A 190 -5.06 23.19 -14.71
C ASP A 190 -6.03 22.18 -15.36
N ARG A 191 -5.87 20.89 -15.04
CA ARG A 191 -6.59 19.76 -15.66
C ARG A 191 -7.65 19.15 -14.76
N VAL A 192 -7.75 19.61 -13.51
CA VAL A 192 -8.73 19.15 -12.53
C VAL A 192 -9.68 20.29 -12.14
N SER A 193 -10.95 19.96 -11.92
CA SER A 193 -11.94 20.90 -11.40
C SER A 193 -11.94 20.86 -9.88
N TRP A 194 -11.69 22.02 -9.26
CA TRP A 194 -11.77 22.24 -7.81
C TRP A 194 -13.23 22.37 -7.36
#